data_AF-A0A7L3L9X6-F1
#
_entry.id   AF-A0A7L3L9X6-F1
#
_cell.length_a   1.000
_cell.length_b   1.000
_cell.length_c   1.000
_cell.angle_alpha   90.00
_cell.angle_beta   90.00
_cell.angle_gamma   90.00
#
_symmetry.space_group_name_H-M   'P 1'
#
loop_
_entity.id
_entity.type
_entity.pdbx_description
1 polymer ?
#
loop_
_entity_poly.entity_id
_entity_poly.type
_entity_poly.pdbx_seq_one_letter_code
_entity_poly.pdbx_strand_id
1 'polypeptide(L)'
;LVPRVPASVRILSSLFLMLAVFLVITVLVKVDTSAWTTSFFALTMGCVVVVSSASTIFSSSIFGLSSCFPMRNLQALISGQAMGGTISAVASLLDLAAAADVTDSALAYFLTADIFIVVCIMVYLLLPRLEYSRYYMSRQRESPSLAPVPPESSAEDEAELGSTTNAPSPPKSTSIPPLRPILQKTALLGFCLFYVFFISIIIFPSLSSNIESVSKSSGSPWSTKYFAPLTSFLLYNFADWCGRQITAWIQAPGPKSRLLPAFVLLRTIFLPLFILSNYQPRAHIHTVVFNQDIYPVVFTALLGLTNGYLGTLVMVYGPKIVPKELAEAAGVVMTFYLMLGLAVGSGCSVLIVHLL
;
A
#
# COMPACT_ATOMS: atom_id res chain seq x y z
N LEU A 1 -17.26 -10.10 -6.37
CA LEU A 1 -16.63 -9.61 -7.62
C LEU A 1 -15.36 -10.38 -8.00
N VAL A 2 -14.43 -10.61 -7.07
CA VAL A 2 -13.12 -11.25 -7.32
C VAL A 2 -13.15 -12.58 -8.11
N PRO A 3 -14.12 -13.51 -7.93
CA PRO A 3 -14.07 -14.79 -8.64
C PRO A 3 -14.56 -14.78 -10.09
N ARG A 4 -15.20 -13.69 -10.56
CA ARG A 4 -15.88 -13.68 -11.88
C ARG A 4 -15.04 -13.10 -13.02
N VAL A 5 -13.97 -12.36 -12.71
CA VAL A 5 -13.13 -11.70 -13.71
C VAL A 5 -11.67 -12.14 -13.50
N PRO A 6 -10.98 -12.64 -14.54
CA PRO A 6 -9.58 -13.02 -14.43
C PRO A 6 -8.70 -11.88 -13.90
N ALA A 7 -7.71 -12.21 -13.06
CA ALA A 7 -6.78 -11.24 -12.49
C ALA A 7 -6.06 -10.41 -13.56
N SER A 8 -5.72 -11.02 -14.70
CA SER A 8 -5.09 -10.33 -15.84
C SER A 8 -5.97 -9.27 -16.48
N VAL A 9 -7.26 -9.56 -16.63
CA VAL A 9 -8.23 -8.58 -17.15
C VAL A 9 -8.36 -7.42 -16.16
N ARG A 10 -8.44 -7.69 -14.86
CA ARG A 10 -8.52 -6.65 -13.82
C ARG A 10 -7.28 -5.75 -13.79
N ILE A 11 -6.08 -6.33 -13.87
CA ILE A 11 -4.81 -5.58 -13.88
C ILE A 11 -4.68 -4.74 -15.14
N LEU A 12 -4.90 -5.34 -16.32
CA LEU A 12 -4.70 -4.64 -17.59
C LEU A 12 -5.76 -3.55 -17.80
N SER A 13 -7.03 -3.82 -17.50
CA SER A 13 -8.10 -2.81 -17.60
C SER A 13 -7.89 -1.63 -16.66
N SER A 14 -7.43 -1.86 -15.42
CA SER A 14 -7.12 -0.78 -14.48
C SER A 14 -5.92 0.05 -14.93
N LEU A 15 -4.86 -0.57 -15.46
CA LEU A 15 -3.71 0.15 -16.02
C LEU A 15 -4.10 1.00 -17.23
N PHE A 16 -4.90 0.48 -18.17
CA PHE A 16 -5.39 1.25 -19.31
C PHE A 16 -6.30 2.40 -18.88
N LEU A 17 -7.17 2.18 -17.90
CA LEU A 17 -8.03 3.24 -17.37
C LEU A 17 -7.21 4.34 -16.70
N MET A 18 -6.18 3.98 -15.90
CA MET A 18 -5.26 4.96 -15.33
C MET A 18 -4.53 5.74 -16.43
N LEU A 19 -3.97 5.07 -17.44
CA LEU A 19 -3.29 5.73 -18.56
C LEU A 19 -4.22 6.72 -19.30
N ALA A 20 -5.45 6.30 -19.59
CA ALA A 20 -6.41 7.16 -20.29
C ALA A 20 -6.73 8.44 -19.49
N VAL A 21 -6.92 8.32 -18.16
CA VAL A 21 -7.20 9.49 -17.32
C VAL A 21 -5.96 10.37 -17.15
N PHE A 22 -4.77 9.79 -17.00
CA PHE A 22 -3.53 10.57 -16.93
C PHE A 22 -3.27 11.33 -18.23
N LEU A 23 -3.47 10.72 -19.41
CA LEU A 23 -3.38 11.42 -20.69
C LEU A 23 -4.37 12.60 -20.80
N VAL A 24 -5.61 12.42 -20.32
CA VAL A 24 -6.59 13.52 -20.25
C VAL A 24 -6.06 14.66 -19.38
N ILE A 25 -5.52 14.36 -18.19
CA ILE A 25 -4.93 15.38 -17.31
C ILE A 25 -3.72 16.05 -17.97
N THR A 26 -2.82 15.28 -18.61
CA THR A 26 -1.65 15.79 -19.34
C THR A 26 -2.06 16.80 -20.41
N VAL A 27 -3.13 16.53 -21.15
CA VAL A 27 -3.69 17.48 -22.15
C VAL A 27 -4.27 18.71 -21.46
N LEU A 28 -5.04 18.53 -20.38
CA LEU A 28 -5.66 19.63 -19.63
C LEU A 28 -4.65 20.63 -19.06
N VAL A 29 -3.42 20.21 -18.73
CA VAL A 29 -2.36 21.11 -18.22
C VAL A 29 -2.03 22.23 -19.22
N LYS A 30 -2.15 22.00 -20.53
CA LYS A 30 -1.87 23.02 -21.56
C LYS A 30 -3.12 23.78 -22.02
N VAL A 31 -4.31 23.44 -21.52
CA VAL A 31 -5.57 24.13 -21.85
C VAL A 31 -5.73 25.31 -20.89
N ASP A 32 -6.08 26.49 -21.42
CA ASP A 32 -6.39 27.65 -20.59
C ASP A 32 -7.72 27.41 -19.83
N THR A 33 -7.61 27.27 -18.51
CA THR A 33 -8.74 27.01 -17.60
C THR A 33 -9.21 28.24 -16.84
N SER A 34 -8.67 29.43 -17.15
CA SER A 34 -8.98 30.69 -16.46
C SER A 34 -10.47 31.03 -16.47
N ALA A 35 -11.18 30.71 -17.56
CA ALA A 35 -12.61 31.00 -17.71
C ALA A 35 -13.55 30.02 -16.98
N TRP A 36 -13.07 28.84 -16.58
CA TRP A 36 -13.93 27.73 -16.10
C TRP A 36 -13.30 26.96 -14.93
N THR A 37 -12.73 27.69 -13.97
CA THR A 37 -11.99 27.15 -12.82
C THR A 37 -12.80 26.17 -11.97
N THR A 38 -14.08 26.45 -11.69
CA THR A 38 -14.96 25.56 -10.93
C THR A 38 -15.19 24.23 -11.65
N SER A 39 -15.40 24.28 -12.96
CA SER A 39 -15.58 23.09 -13.78
C SER A 39 -14.28 22.30 -13.92
N PHE A 40 -13.14 22.97 -14.05
CA PHE A 40 -11.82 22.33 -14.04
C PHE A 40 -11.54 21.62 -12.71
N PHE A 41 -11.88 22.26 -11.58
CA PHE A 41 -11.78 21.64 -10.26
C PHE A 41 -12.67 20.38 -10.15
N ALA A 42 -13.94 20.48 -10.54
CA ALA A 42 -14.87 19.35 -10.50
C ALA A 42 -14.41 18.19 -11.41
N LEU A 43 -13.91 18.49 -12.60
CA LEU A 43 -13.34 17.53 -13.54
C LEU A 43 -12.12 16.84 -12.94
N THR A 44 -11.18 17.61 -12.38
CA THR A 44 -9.95 17.09 -11.75
C THR A 44 -10.28 16.17 -10.58
N MET A 45 -11.23 16.56 -9.72
CA MET A 45 -11.71 15.72 -8.63
C MET A 45 -12.35 14.42 -9.14
N GLY A 46 -13.15 14.49 -10.20
CA GLY A 46 -13.70 13.31 -10.87
C GLY A 46 -12.61 12.37 -11.39
N CYS A 47 -11.59 12.91 -12.06
CA CYS A 47 -10.43 12.14 -12.53
C CYS A 47 -9.68 11.47 -11.36
N VAL A 48 -9.45 12.18 -10.25
CA VAL A 48 -8.81 11.63 -9.05
C VAL A 48 -9.61 10.46 -8.47
N VAL A 49 -10.94 10.54 -8.42
CA VAL A 49 -11.81 9.44 -7.95
C VAL A 49 -11.69 8.22 -8.87
N VAL A 50 -11.70 8.42 -10.19
CA VAL A 50 -11.57 7.33 -11.17
C VAL A 50 -10.19 6.67 -11.07
N VAL A 51 -9.11 7.46 -11.01
CA VAL A 51 -7.73 6.96 -10.86
C VAL A 51 -7.56 6.22 -9.55
N SER A 52 -8.09 6.75 -8.44
CA SER A 52 -8.00 6.09 -7.12
C SER A 52 -8.73 4.75 -7.10
N SER A 53 -9.90 4.69 -7.75
CA SER A 53 -10.67 3.46 -7.91
C SER A 53 -9.91 2.43 -8.77
N ALA A 54 -9.36 2.85 -9.90
CA ALA A 54 -8.57 2.00 -10.79
C ALA A 54 -7.30 1.51 -10.09
N SER A 55 -6.59 2.38 -9.38
CA SER A 55 -5.38 2.05 -8.59
C SER A 55 -5.67 1.06 -7.47
N THR A 56 -6.83 1.16 -6.82
CA THR A 56 -7.25 0.19 -5.79
C THR A 56 -7.54 -1.18 -6.40
N ILE A 57 -8.21 -1.22 -7.57
CA ILE A 57 -8.44 -2.46 -8.30
C ILE A 57 -7.11 -3.07 -8.76
N PHE A 58 -6.21 -2.26 -9.31
CA PHE A 58 -4.86 -2.68 -9.71
C PHE A 58 -4.10 -3.29 -8.53
N SER A 59 -3.98 -2.52 -7.44
CA SER A 59 -3.24 -2.89 -6.23
C SER A 59 -3.78 -4.19 -5.63
N SER A 60 -5.09 -4.30 -5.43
CA SER A 60 -5.71 -5.53 -4.89
C SER A 60 -5.50 -6.74 -5.80
N SER A 61 -5.56 -6.56 -7.12
CA SER A 61 -5.37 -7.64 -8.09
C SER A 61 -3.91 -8.11 -8.15
N ILE A 62 -2.96 -7.19 -8.15
CA ILE A 62 -1.53 -7.53 -8.20
C ILE A 62 -1.07 -8.16 -6.88
N PHE A 63 -1.60 -7.72 -5.73
CA PHE A 63 -1.34 -8.35 -4.43
C PHE A 63 -1.93 -9.76 -4.35
N GLY A 64 -3.15 -9.95 -4.84
CA GLY A 64 -3.77 -11.28 -4.93
C GLY A 64 -3.00 -12.21 -5.86
N LEU A 65 -2.58 -11.74 -7.04
CA LEU A 65 -1.75 -12.54 -7.95
C LEU A 65 -0.37 -12.85 -7.35
N SER A 66 0.25 -11.86 -6.70
CA SER A 66 1.60 -11.98 -6.13
C SER A 66 1.66 -12.86 -4.90
N SER A 67 0.54 -13.06 -4.19
CA SER A 67 0.50 -13.98 -3.04
C SER A 67 0.57 -15.46 -3.43
N CYS A 68 0.35 -15.78 -4.71
CA CYS A 68 0.56 -17.12 -5.25
C CYS A 68 2.05 -17.43 -5.51
N PHE A 69 2.88 -16.39 -5.61
CA PHE A 69 4.32 -16.53 -5.82
C PHE A 69 5.07 -16.66 -4.48
N PRO A 70 6.34 -17.10 -4.51
CA PRO A 70 7.18 -17.09 -3.31
C PRO A 70 7.27 -15.71 -2.68
N MET A 71 7.47 -15.70 -1.35
CA MET A 71 7.55 -14.50 -0.51
C MET A 71 8.40 -13.37 -1.08
N ARG A 72 9.54 -13.74 -1.70
CA ARG A 72 10.50 -12.81 -2.28
C ARG A 72 9.87 -11.93 -3.36
N ASN A 73 8.91 -12.44 -4.12
CA ASN A 73 8.25 -11.73 -5.21
C ASN A 73 7.22 -10.74 -4.66
N LEU A 74 6.39 -11.17 -3.71
CA LEU A 74 5.47 -10.30 -2.99
C LEU A 74 6.22 -9.17 -2.30
N GLN A 75 7.37 -9.47 -1.72
CA GLN A 75 8.21 -8.47 -1.10
C GLN A 75 8.84 -7.51 -2.11
N ALA A 76 9.32 -7.99 -3.27
CA ALA A 76 9.84 -7.12 -4.32
C ALA A 76 8.77 -6.12 -4.81
N LEU A 77 7.52 -6.57 -4.93
CA LEU A 77 6.37 -5.71 -5.24
C LEU A 77 6.17 -4.63 -4.16
N ILE A 78 6.18 -5.02 -2.89
CA ILE A 78 5.99 -4.11 -1.75
C ILE A 78 7.14 -3.09 -1.64
N SER A 79 8.37 -3.53 -1.89
CA SER A 79 9.54 -2.65 -1.95
C SER A 79 9.45 -1.65 -3.11
N GLY A 80 9.02 -2.11 -4.29
CA GLY A 80 8.81 -1.26 -5.46
C GLY A 80 7.82 -0.12 -5.22
N GLN A 81 6.76 -0.37 -4.45
CA GLN A 81 5.81 0.67 -4.02
C GLN A 81 6.48 1.79 -3.20
N ALA A 82 7.30 1.44 -2.19
CA ALA A 82 7.99 2.46 -1.39
C ALA A 82 9.12 3.18 -2.14
N MET A 83 9.78 2.47 -3.05
CA MET A 83 10.75 3.08 -3.95
C MET A 83 10.08 4.15 -4.83
N GLY A 84 8.86 3.91 -5.32
CA GLY A 84 8.06 4.90 -6.04
C GLY A 84 7.80 6.18 -5.22
N GLY A 85 7.46 6.04 -3.94
CA GLY A 85 7.31 7.18 -3.01
C GLY A 85 8.61 7.96 -2.81
N THR A 86 9.75 7.27 -2.71
CA THR A 86 11.07 7.90 -2.58
C THR A 86 11.45 8.66 -3.85
N ILE A 87 11.26 8.04 -5.03
CA ILE A 87 11.49 8.68 -6.33
C ILE A 87 10.60 9.93 -6.47
N SER A 88 9.33 9.84 -6.08
CA SER A 88 8.41 10.99 -6.10
C SER A 88 8.90 12.11 -5.18
N ALA A 89 9.35 11.80 -3.96
CA ALA A 89 9.87 12.82 -3.04
C ALA A 89 11.15 13.50 -3.55
N VAL A 90 12.05 12.73 -4.17
CA VAL A 90 13.23 13.28 -4.85
C VAL A 90 12.82 14.18 -6.02
N ALA A 91 11.86 13.73 -6.85
CA ALA A 91 11.35 14.52 -7.95
C ALA A 91 10.72 15.84 -7.47
N SER A 92 9.95 15.82 -6.37
CA SER A 92 9.40 17.02 -5.73
C SER A 92 10.47 17.97 -5.20
N LEU A 93 11.57 17.44 -4.68
CA LEU A 93 12.68 18.27 -4.22
C LEU A 93 13.46 18.91 -5.38
N LEU A 94 13.70 18.15 -6.45
CA LEU A 94 14.36 18.63 -7.67
C LEU A 94 13.51 19.69 -8.36
N ASP A 95 12.20 19.47 -8.45
CA ASP A 95 11.24 20.43 -8.99
C ASP A 95 11.25 21.72 -8.17
N LEU A 96 11.16 21.62 -6.84
CA LEU A 96 11.24 22.77 -5.95
C LEU A 96 12.55 23.57 -6.10
N ALA A 97 13.64 22.91 -6.49
CA ALA A 97 14.95 23.54 -6.70
C ALA A 97 15.13 24.15 -8.10
N ALA A 98 14.53 23.55 -9.14
CA ALA A 98 14.82 23.86 -10.54
C ALA A 98 13.66 24.50 -11.31
N ALA A 99 12.41 24.33 -10.86
CA ALA A 99 11.24 24.78 -11.58
C ALA A 99 11.09 26.30 -11.53
N ALA A 100 10.91 26.90 -12.71
CA ALA A 100 10.56 28.31 -12.88
C ALA A 100 9.04 28.51 -13.04
N ASP A 101 8.32 27.54 -13.59
CA ASP A 101 6.88 27.57 -13.83
C ASP A 101 6.21 26.27 -13.37
N VAL A 102 5.14 26.41 -12.61
CA VAL A 102 4.30 25.31 -12.08
C VAL A 102 3.68 24.49 -13.22
N THR A 103 3.38 25.11 -14.36
CA THR A 103 2.72 24.44 -15.49
C THR A 103 3.65 23.42 -16.16
N ASP A 104 4.92 23.80 -16.36
CA ASP A 104 5.91 22.92 -16.97
C ASP A 104 6.33 21.80 -16.01
N SER A 105 6.40 22.09 -14.71
CA SER A 105 6.54 21.08 -13.65
C SER A 105 5.39 20.06 -13.67
N ALA A 106 4.15 20.54 -13.67
CA ALA A 106 2.97 19.67 -13.71
C ALA A 106 2.99 18.77 -14.95
N LEU A 107 3.30 19.33 -16.14
CA LEU A 107 3.42 18.55 -17.36
C LEU A 107 4.50 17.47 -17.24
N ALA A 108 5.67 17.80 -16.70
CA ALA A 108 6.76 16.84 -16.50
C ALA A 108 6.34 15.68 -15.58
N TYR A 109 5.60 15.95 -14.50
CA TYR A 109 5.08 14.91 -13.61
C TYR A 109 4.09 13.98 -14.32
N PHE A 110 3.08 14.52 -14.99
CA PHE A 110 2.07 13.70 -15.65
C PHE A 110 2.64 12.90 -16.83
N LEU A 111 3.52 13.51 -17.63
CA LEU A 111 4.20 12.81 -18.73
C LEU A 111 5.11 11.68 -18.22
N THR A 112 5.82 11.91 -17.11
CA THR A 112 6.63 10.86 -16.48
C THR A 112 5.73 9.73 -16.00
N ALA A 113 4.60 10.03 -15.35
CA ALA A 113 3.64 9.02 -14.93
C ALA A 113 3.09 8.21 -16.12
N ASP A 114 2.74 8.86 -17.23
CA ASP A 114 2.30 8.19 -18.47
C ASP A 114 3.34 7.19 -18.98
N ILE A 115 4.61 7.60 -19.05
CA ILE A 115 5.72 6.73 -19.48
C ILE A 115 5.84 5.51 -18.54
N PHE A 116 5.81 5.72 -17.23
CA PHE A 116 5.90 4.64 -16.25
C PHE A 116 4.72 3.66 -16.36
N ILE A 117 3.50 4.16 -16.61
CA ILE A 117 2.32 3.30 -16.80
C ILE A 117 2.46 2.48 -18.09
N VAL A 118 2.92 3.08 -19.20
CA VAL A 118 3.16 2.37 -20.46
C VAL A 118 4.22 1.27 -20.27
N VAL A 119 5.33 1.58 -19.61
CA VAL A 119 6.36 0.59 -19.28
C VAL A 119 5.77 -0.52 -18.40
N CYS A 120 4.96 -0.19 -17.40
CA CYS A 120 4.29 -1.17 -16.55
C CYS A 120 3.38 -2.12 -17.34
N ILE A 121 2.59 -1.59 -18.29
CA ILE A 121 1.74 -2.39 -19.19
C ILE A 121 2.62 -3.33 -20.03
N MET A 122 3.69 -2.84 -20.64
CA MET A 122 4.58 -3.66 -21.48
C MET A 122 5.24 -4.79 -20.69
N VAL A 123 5.76 -4.49 -19.50
CA VAL A 123 6.35 -5.49 -18.61
C VAL A 123 5.32 -6.51 -18.15
N TYR A 124 4.09 -6.08 -17.84
CA TYR A 124 3.01 -6.99 -17.45
C TYR A 124 2.62 -7.93 -18.60
N LEU A 125 2.56 -7.44 -19.84
CA LEU A 125 2.27 -8.28 -21.02
C LEU A 125 3.40 -9.27 -21.35
N LEU A 126 4.63 -8.99 -20.91
CA LEU A 126 5.76 -9.90 -21.03
C LEU A 126 5.75 -11.00 -19.96
N LEU A 127 5.10 -10.78 -18.82
CA LEU A 127 5.06 -11.70 -17.68
C LEU A 127 4.61 -13.13 -18.05
N PRO A 128 3.54 -13.36 -18.84
CA PRO A 128 3.11 -14.71 -19.23
C PRO A 128 4.06 -15.42 -20.19
N ARG A 129 5.05 -14.73 -20.77
CA ARG A 129 6.08 -15.35 -21.62
C ARG A 129 7.21 -15.98 -20.80
N LEU A 130 7.36 -15.62 -19.53
CA LEU A 130 8.38 -16.18 -18.65
C LEU A 130 7.95 -17.56 -18.13
N GLU A 131 8.80 -18.57 -18.31
CA GLU A 131 8.57 -19.95 -17.85
C GLU A 131 8.33 -20.02 -16.33
N TYR A 132 9.09 -19.22 -15.57
CA TYR A 132 8.93 -19.10 -14.12
C TYR A 132 7.51 -18.65 -13.73
N SER A 133 6.94 -17.67 -14.44
CA SER A 133 5.58 -17.18 -14.19
C SER A 133 4.54 -18.25 -14.50
N ARG A 134 4.69 -18.93 -15.64
CA ARG A 134 3.80 -20.03 -16.04
C ARG A 134 3.78 -21.15 -15.03
N TYR A 135 4.94 -21.52 -14.46
CA TYR A 135 5.01 -22.58 -13.46
C TYR A 135 4.11 -22.33 -12.24
N TYR A 136 4.20 -21.15 -11.63
CA TYR A 136 3.40 -20.81 -10.44
C TYR A 136 1.93 -20.56 -10.77
N MET A 137 1.61 -19.99 -11.94
CA MET A 137 0.23 -19.74 -12.37
C MET A 137 -0.50 -21.03 -12.81
N SER A 138 0.18 -21.97 -13.48
CA SER A 138 -0.40 -23.23 -13.95
C SER A 138 -0.65 -24.21 -12.81
N ARG A 139 0.27 -24.30 -11.83
CA ARG A 139 0.14 -25.21 -10.67
C ARG A 139 -1.12 -24.92 -9.84
N GLN A 140 -1.56 -23.67 -9.79
CA GLN A 140 -2.81 -23.29 -9.12
C GLN A 140 -4.06 -23.74 -9.89
N ARG A 141 -3.98 -23.81 -11.23
CA ARG A 141 -5.06 -24.28 -12.11
C ARG A 141 -5.24 -25.81 -12.05
N GLU A 142 -4.18 -26.54 -11.70
CA GLU A 142 -4.15 -28.01 -11.57
C GLU A 142 -4.43 -28.52 -10.15
N SER A 143 -4.23 -27.69 -9.12
CA SER A 143 -4.53 -28.03 -7.72
C SER A 143 -6.01 -28.02 -7.26
N PRO A 144 -7.06 -27.87 -8.10
CA PRO A 144 -8.44 -28.11 -7.64
C PRO A 144 -8.78 -29.59 -7.38
N SER A 145 -7.89 -30.55 -7.68
CA SER A 145 -8.28 -31.96 -7.88
C SER A 145 -7.71 -33.01 -6.92
N LEU A 146 -6.84 -32.71 -5.96
CA LEU A 146 -6.35 -33.74 -5.03
C LEU A 146 -6.06 -33.20 -3.63
N ALA A 147 -7.01 -33.41 -2.71
CA ALA A 147 -6.75 -33.91 -1.36
C ALA A 147 -8.07 -34.15 -0.62
N PRO A 148 -8.54 -35.40 -0.49
CA PRO A 148 -9.38 -35.78 0.64
C PRO A 148 -8.54 -35.60 1.91
N VAL A 149 -9.04 -34.81 2.86
CA VAL A 149 -8.51 -34.78 4.23
C VAL A 149 -8.68 -36.18 4.81
N PRO A 150 -7.62 -36.88 5.27
CA PRO A 150 -7.80 -38.10 6.03
C PRO A 150 -8.38 -37.71 7.40
N PRO A 151 -9.49 -38.34 7.87
CA PRO A 151 -9.88 -38.21 9.26
C PRO A 151 -8.81 -38.87 10.14
N GLU A 152 -8.37 -38.13 11.16
CA GLU A 152 -7.58 -38.69 12.26
C GLU A 152 -8.32 -39.88 12.88
N SER A 153 -7.55 -40.93 13.13
CA SER A 153 -7.96 -42.25 13.61
C SER A 153 -8.59 -42.25 15.00
N SER A 154 -9.76 -42.87 15.13
CA SER A 154 -10.10 -43.77 16.24
C SER A 154 -11.35 -44.62 15.96
N ALA A 155 -11.26 -45.91 16.34
CA ALA A 155 -12.30 -46.94 16.48
C ALA A 155 -12.80 -47.69 15.22
N GLU A 156 -12.16 -48.85 15.01
CA GLU A 156 -12.73 -50.21 14.86
C GLU A 156 -14.07 -50.44 14.11
N ASP A 157 -13.93 -51.29 13.08
CA ASP A 157 -14.71 -52.51 12.79
C ASP A 157 -15.60 -52.63 11.53
N GLU A 158 -15.38 -53.79 10.90
CA GLU A 158 -16.14 -54.59 9.93
C GLU A 158 -16.20 -54.27 8.43
N ALA A 159 -16.09 -55.39 7.69
CA ALA A 159 -15.95 -55.58 6.26
C ALA A 159 -17.29 -55.56 5.51
N GLU A 160 -17.28 -55.21 4.21
CA GLU A 160 -17.66 -56.12 3.11
C GLU A 160 -17.65 -55.45 1.72
N LEU A 161 -17.84 -56.31 0.72
CA LEU A 161 -17.43 -56.35 -0.66
C LEU A 161 -18.33 -55.55 -1.65
N GLY A 162 -17.70 -54.99 -2.69
CA GLY A 162 -18.27 -54.94 -4.05
C GLY A 162 -19.06 -53.70 -4.49
N SER A 163 -18.54 -52.95 -5.48
CA SER A 163 -19.16 -52.77 -6.80
C SER A 163 -18.56 -51.58 -7.56
N THR A 164 -18.10 -51.89 -8.77
CA THR A 164 -17.79 -50.94 -9.83
C THR A 164 -19.02 -50.15 -10.24
N THR A 165 -18.99 -48.82 -10.10
CA THR A 165 -19.90 -47.96 -10.88
C THR A 165 -19.19 -46.68 -11.31
N ASN A 166 -18.96 -46.56 -12.61
CA ASN A 166 -18.59 -45.31 -13.28
C ASN A 166 -19.74 -44.32 -13.11
N ALA A 167 -19.57 -43.33 -12.22
CA ALA A 167 -20.51 -42.22 -12.09
C ALA A 167 -19.91 -40.93 -12.72
N PRO A 168 -20.70 -40.11 -13.42
CA PRO A 168 -20.21 -38.94 -14.15
C PRO A 168 -19.70 -37.88 -13.16
N SER A 169 -18.53 -37.32 -13.44
CA SER A 169 -17.96 -36.18 -12.72
C SER A 169 -18.96 -35.02 -12.62
N PRO A 170 -19.24 -34.45 -11.43
CA PRO A 170 -20.12 -33.30 -11.30
C PRO A 170 -19.47 -32.04 -11.91
N PRO A 171 -20.27 -31.05 -12.33
CA PRO A 171 -19.80 -29.91 -13.09
C PRO A 171 -18.89 -28.99 -12.26
N LYS A 172 -17.91 -28.37 -12.92
CA LYS A 172 -16.95 -27.38 -12.40
C LYS A 172 -17.69 -26.20 -11.75
N SER A 173 -18.04 -26.28 -10.46
CA SER A 173 -18.54 -25.13 -9.72
C SER A 173 -17.36 -24.28 -9.26
N THR A 174 -17.24 -23.08 -9.80
CA THR A 174 -16.40 -22.00 -9.29
C THR A 174 -16.89 -21.62 -7.89
N SER A 175 -16.50 -22.37 -6.86
CA SER A 175 -16.96 -22.11 -5.50
C SER A 175 -16.37 -20.78 -5.05
N ILE A 176 -17.25 -19.88 -4.60
CA ILE A 176 -16.84 -18.59 -4.05
C ILE A 176 -15.97 -18.91 -2.83
N PRO A 177 -14.73 -18.42 -2.74
CA PRO A 177 -13.88 -18.69 -1.59
C PRO A 177 -14.59 -18.21 -0.33
N PRO A 178 -14.65 -19.01 0.74
CA PRO A 178 -15.41 -18.65 1.92
C PRO A 178 -14.71 -17.47 2.62
N LEU A 179 -15.24 -16.25 2.43
CA LEU A 179 -14.61 -15.02 2.92
C LEU A 179 -14.59 -14.92 4.44
N ARG A 180 -15.64 -15.44 5.11
CA ARG A 180 -15.76 -15.39 6.57
C ARG A 180 -14.61 -16.08 7.30
N PRO A 181 -14.24 -17.35 7.00
CA PRO A 181 -13.10 -18.00 7.66
C PRO A 181 -11.76 -17.36 7.29
N ILE A 182 -11.62 -16.79 6.09
CA ILE A 182 -10.41 -16.03 5.71
C ILE A 182 -10.28 -14.81 6.62
N LEU A 183 -11.34 -13.98 6.70
CA LEU A 183 -11.38 -12.79 7.56
C LEU A 183 -11.09 -13.14 9.03
N GLN A 184 -11.69 -14.21 9.55
CA GLN A 184 -11.45 -14.65 10.93
C GLN A 184 -9.99 -15.06 11.16
N LYS A 185 -9.40 -15.83 10.24
CA LYS A 185 -7.98 -16.24 10.35
C LYS A 185 -7.04 -15.05 10.21
N THR A 186 -7.32 -14.12 9.30
CA THR A 186 -6.46 -12.95 9.06
C THR A 186 -6.73 -11.78 10.00
N ALA A 187 -7.76 -11.82 10.84
CA ALA A 187 -8.24 -10.67 11.62
C ALA A 187 -7.14 -9.96 12.43
N LEU A 188 -6.29 -10.72 13.13
CA LEU A 188 -5.22 -10.13 13.95
C LEU A 188 -4.16 -9.43 13.09
N LEU A 189 -3.72 -10.08 12.01
CA LEU A 189 -2.77 -9.48 11.06
C LEU A 189 -3.41 -8.30 10.34
N GLY A 190 -4.67 -8.42 9.92
CA GLY A 190 -5.46 -7.34 9.33
C GLY A 190 -5.55 -6.13 10.25
N PHE A 191 -5.84 -6.33 11.53
CA PHE A 191 -5.83 -5.26 12.54
C PHE A 191 -4.45 -4.62 12.68
N CYS A 192 -3.38 -5.42 12.73
CA CYS A 192 -2.02 -4.88 12.79
C CYS A 192 -1.71 -4.02 11.57
N LEU A 193 -2.09 -4.47 10.37
CA LEU A 193 -1.86 -3.73 9.13
C LEU A 193 -2.65 -2.43 9.12
N PHE A 194 -3.94 -2.51 9.44
CA PHE A 194 -4.82 -1.36 9.61
C PHE A 194 -4.20 -0.33 10.55
N TYR A 195 -3.75 -0.75 11.74
CA TYR A 195 -3.25 0.15 12.78
C TYR A 195 -1.92 0.80 12.41
N VAL A 196 -1.01 0.08 11.74
CA VAL A 196 0.25 0.64 11.23
C VAL A 196 -0.02 1.81 10.30
N PHE A 197 -0.88 1.61 9.30
CA PHE A 197 -1.21 2.63 8.31
C PHE A 197 -2.12 3.73 8.88
N PHE A 198 -3.00 3.40 9.83
CA PHE A 198 -3.83 4.36 10.54
C PHE A 198 -2.98 5.42 11.27
N ILE A 199 -2.03 4.98 12.11
CA ILE A 199 -1.13 5.92 12.82
C ILE A 199 -0.24 6.69 11.83
N SER A 200 0.28 6.01 10.80
CA SER A 200 1.13 6.66 9.81
C SER A 200 0.42 7.76 9.05
N ILE A 201 -0.83 7.56 8.62
CA ILE A 201 -1.59 8.57 7.86
C ILE A 201 -2.15 9.68 8.73
N ILE A 202 -2.38 9.44 10.03
CA ILE A 202 -2.67 10.53 10.96
C ILE A 202 -1.51 11.53 10.97
N ILE A 203 -0.27 11.02 11.01
CA ILE A 203 0.93 11.84 11.18
C ILE A 203 1.44 12.38 9.83
N PHE A 204 1.68 11.50 8.86
CA PHE A 204 2.26 11.83 7.56
C PHE A 204 1.17 11.84 6.46
N PRO A 205 1.07 12.91 5.65
CA PRO A 205 1.90 14.11 5.66
C PRO A 205 1.39 15.22 6.59
N SER A 206 0.10 15.27 6.93
CA SER A 206 -0.54 16.49 7.42
C SER A 206 0.02 17.05 8.74
N LEU A 207 0.39 16.20 9.70
CA LEU A 207 0.99 16.65 10.95
C LEU A 207 2.48 16.94 10.77
N SER A 208 3.21 16.05 10.11
CA SER A 208 4.67 16.19 9.96
C SER A 208 5.08 17.31 9.01
N SER A 209 4.32 17.62 7.96
CA SER A 209 4.65 18.69 7.01
C SER A 209 4.50 20.09 7.59
N ASN A 210 3.68 20.23 8.64
CA ASN A 210 3.45 21.49 9.35
C ASN A 210 4.45 21.74 10.49
N ILE A 211 5.41 20.84 10.70
CA ILE A 211 6.52 21.08 11.63
C ILE A 211 7.53 22.00 10.96
N GLU A 212 7.81 23.14 11.60
CA GLU A 212 8.76 24.13 11.11
C GLU A 212 10.11 24.04 11.83
N SER A 213 11.18 24.39 11.12
CA SER A 213 12.51 24.51 11.73
C SER A 213 12.51 25.60 12.81
N VAL A 214 13.15 25.32 13.94
CA VAL A 214 13.39 26.30 15.01
C VAL A 214 14.27 27.45 14.51
N SER A 215 15.12 27.18 13.51
CA SER A 215 15.99 28.17 12.86
C SER A 215 15.34 28.90 11.68
N LYS A 216 14.01 28.87 11.54
CA LYS A 216 13.29 29.56 10.45
C LYS A 216 13.58 31.07 10.42
N SER A 217 13.79 31.69 11.58
CA SER A 217 14.16 33.10 11.72
C SER A 217 15.54 33.45 11.13
N SER A 218 16.41 32.46 10.90
CA SER A 218 17.70 32.65 10.25
C SER A 218 17.58 33.02 8.77
N GLY A 219 16.40 32.87 8.16
CA GLY A 219 16.16 33.18 6.74
C GLY A 219 16.87 32.25 5.75
N SER A 220 17.52 31.19 6.22
CA SER A 220 18.19 30.22 5.36
C SER A 220 17.17 29.46 4.50
N PRO A 221 17.42 29.26 3.20
CA PRO A 221 16.57 28.43 2.34
C PRO A 221 16.39 27.00 2.88
N TRP A 222 17.38 26.48 3.62
CA TRP A 222 17.35 25.16 4.22
C TRP A 222 16.30 25.04 5.34
N SER A 223 16.12 26.07 6.16
CA SER A 223 15.16 26.08 7.26
C SER A 223 13.76 26.51 6.84
N THR A 224 13.64 27.28 5.76
CA THR A 224 12.38 27.87 5.29
C THR A 224 11.73 27.10 4.14
N LYS A 225 12.49 26.79 3.08
CA LYS A 225 11.97 26.19 1.84
C LYS A 225 12.13 24.67 1.80
N TYR A 226 13.29 24.17 2.22
CA TYR A 226 13.62 22.74 2.06
C TYR A 226 13.34 21.87 3.27
N PHE A 227 13.09 22.47 4.45
CA PHE A 227 12.93 21.71 5.70
C PHE A 227 11.83 20.64 5.59
N ALA A 228 10.57 21.02 5.38
CA ALA A 228 9.46 20.06 5.32
C ALA A 228 9.59 19.03 4.17
N PRO A 229 9.95 19.40 2.92
CA PRO A 229 10.24 18.44 1.86
C PRO A 229 11.32 17.41 2.22
N LEU A 230 12.39 17.84 2.88
CA LEU A 230 13.49 16.95 3.28
C LEU A 230 13.12 16.07 4.48
N THR A 231 12.65 16.68 5.56
CA THR A 231 12.46 16.01 6.85
C THR A 231 11.17 15.21 6.90
N SER A 232 10.10 15.67 6.25
CA SER A 232 8.78 15.03 6.31
C SER A 232 8.53 14.12 5.11
N PHE A 233 8.86 14.53 3.88
CA PHE A 233 8.58 13.73 2.68
C PHE A 233 9.73 12.79 2.31
N LEU A 234 10.91 13.32 2.00
CA LEU A 234 12.03 12.51 1.54
C LEU A 234 12.48 11.50 2.60
N LEU A 235 12.70 11.97 3.83
CA LEU A 235 13.16 11.12 4.92
C LEU A 235 12.15 10.03 5.28
N TYR A 236 10.85 10.35 5.33
CA TYR A 236 9.80 9.35 5.59
C TYR A 236 9.80 8.26 4.52
N ASN A 237 9.76 8.65 3.24
CA ASN A 237 9.69 7.69 2.13
C ASN A 237 10.96 6.84 2.05
N PHE A 238 12.13 7.45 2.25
CA PHE A 238 13.40 6.72 2.24
C PHE A 238 13.49 5.74 3.42
N ALA A 239 13.09 6.16 4.62
CA ALA A 239 13.07 5.30 5.80
C ALA A 239 12.04 4.17 5.65
N ASP A 240 10.85 4.45 5.12
CA ASP A 240 9.84 3.44 4.77
C ASP A 240 10.43 2.40 3.83
N TRP A 241 11.04 2.84 2.74
CA TRP A 241 11.70 1.96 1.79
C TRP A 241 12.77 1.08 2.45
N CYS A 242 13.66 1.67 3.26
CA CYS A 242 14.64 0.93 4.05
C CYS A 242 13.98 -0.14 4.94
N GLY A 243 12.89 0.21 5.62
CA GLY A 243 12.13 -0.71 6.46
C GLY A 243 11.61 -1.91 5.69
N ARG A 244 11.07 -1.71 4.48
CA ARG A 244 10.61 -2.79 3.61
C ARG A 244 11.77 -3.65 3.12
N GLN A 245 12.92 -3.05 2.84
CA GLN A 245 14.11 -3.80 2.42
C GLN A 245 14.67 -4.68 3.53
N ILE A 246 14.68 -4.20 4.78
CA ILE A 246 15.15 -4.99 5.93
C ILE A 246 14.36 -6.30 6.06
N THR A 247 13.05 -6.30 5.75
CA THR A 247 12.24 -7.53 5.77
C THR A 247 12.68 -8.61 4.76
N ALA A 248 13.62 -8.30 3.85
CA ALA A 248 14.17 -9.26 2.87
C ALA A 248 15.14 -10.22 3.52
N TRP A 249 15.87 -9.68 4.50
CA TRP A 249 16.91 -10.40 5.20
C TRP A 249 16.42 -10.84 6.58
N ILE A 250 15.59 -10.03 7.24
CA ILE A 250 15.17 -10.26 8.62
C ILE A 250 13.64 -10.22 8.72
N GLN A 251 13.04 -11.37 8.96
CA GLN A 251 11.59 -11.52 9.15
C GLN A 251 11.27 -11.88 10.60
N ALA A 252 11.41 -10.90 11.50
CA ALA A 252 11.10 -11.04 12.92
C ALA A 252 10.38 -9.79 13.44
N PRO A 253 9.35 -9.90 14.30
CA PRO A 253 8.83 -11.12 14.92
C PRO A 253 7.93 -11.94 13.98
N GLY A 254 7.86 -13.26 14.21
CA GLY A 254 7.06 -14.16 13.37
C GLY A 254 5.54 -13.94 13.46
N PRO A 255 4.76 -14.53 12.54
CA PRO A 255 3.32 -14.24 12.36
C PRO A 255 2.43 -14.59 13.56
N LYS A 256 2.85 -15.53 14.42
CA LYS A 256 2.12 -15.93 15.64
C LYS A 256 2.64 -15.24 16.91
N SER A 257 3.68 -14.43 16.80
CA SER A 257 4.30 -13.79 17.95
C SER A 257 3.43 -12.66 18.51
N ARG A 258 3.30 -12.61 19.84
CA ARG A 258 2.62 -11.52 20.56
C ARG A 258 3.39 -10.19 20.49
N LEU A 259 4.67 -10.22 20.10
CA LEU A 259 5.49 -9.01 19.93
C LEU A 259 5.03 -8.16 18.75
N LEU A 260 4.48 -8.77 17.70
CA LEU A 260 4.02 -8.06 16.51
C LEU A 260 2.92 -7.03 16.84
N PRO A 261 1.77 -7.41 17.44
CA PRO A 261 0.76 -6.44 17.84
C PRO A 261 1.28 -5.45 18.89
N ALA A 262 2.19 -5.86 19.79
CA ALA A 262 2.78 -4.95 20.77
C ALA A 262 3.58 -3.81 20.10
N PHE A 263 4.46 -4.11 19.14
CA PHE A 263 5.19 -3.08 18.39
C PHE A 263 4.28 -2.20 17.54
N VAL A 264 3.20 -2.76 17.00
CA VAL A 264 2.21 -1.99 16.24
C VAL A 264 1.46 -1.00 17.14
N LEU A 265 1.02 -1.43 18.33
CA LEU A 265 0.37 -0.54 19.29
C LEU A 265 1.34 0.48 19.89
N LEU A 266 2.63 0.15 20.02
CA LEU A 266 3.66 1.08 20.48
C LEU A 266 3.80 2.30 19.56
N ARG A 267 3.44 2.19 18.27
CA ARG A 267 3.45 3.31 17.31
C ARG A 267 2.60 4.49 17.77
N THR A 268 1.61 4.28 18.64
CA THR A 268 0.76 5.35 19.19
C THR A 268 1.57 6.41 19.92
N ILE A 269 2.75 6.07 20.44
CA ILE A 269 3.69 7.03 21.05
C ILE A 269 4.15 8.08 20.04
N PHE A 270 4.19 7.80 18.74
CA PHE A 270 4.54 8.82 17.75
C PHE A 270 3.56 10.00 17.74
N LEU A 271 2.27 9.79 18.02
CA LEU A 271 1.29 10.90 18.02
C LEU A 271 1.67 12.04 18.97
N PRO A 272 1.84 11.82 20.30
CA PRO A 272 2.26 12.89 21.19
C PRO A 272 3.66 13.43 20.85
N LEU A 273 4.59 12.60 20.35
CA LEU A 273 5.93 13.09 19.95
C LEU A 273 5.85 14.14 18.83
N PHE A 274 5.03 13.90 17.80
CA PHE A 274 4.84 14.86 16.71
C PHE A 274 4.00 16.08 17.13
N ILE A 275 2.94 15.88 17.93
CA ILE A 275 2.11 16.98 18.47
C ILE A 275 2.94 17.96 19.33
N LEU A 276 3.92 17.45 20.08
CA LEU A 276 4.78 18.24 20.97
C LEU A 276 6.08 18.76 20.30
N SER A 277 6.30 18.45 19.02
CA SER A 277 7.38 19.02 18.19
C SER A 277 7.03 20.43 17.72
N ASN A 278 7.86 21.16 16.96
CA ASN A 278 7.53 22.54 16.55
C ASN A 278 6.49 22.63 15.40
N TYR A 279 5.28 22.09 15.60
CA TYR A 279 4.13 22.25 14.69
C TYR A 279 3.65 23.71 14.63
N GLN A 280 3.31 24.23 13.45
CA GLN A 280 2.76 25.56 13.23
C GLN A 280 1.66 25.55 12.15
N PRO A 281 0.62 26.41 12.25
CA PRO A 281 0.28 27.27 13.39
C PRO A 281 -0.31 26.47 14.56
N ARG A 282 -0.20 26.99 15.79
CA ARG A 282 -0.78 26.39 17.00
C ARG A 282 -1.94 27.23 17.52
N ALA A 283 -3.14 26.67 17.55
CA ALA A 283 -4.33 27.34 18.05
C ALA A 283 -4.63 27.00 19.51
N HIS A 284 -4.51 25.73 19.90
CA HIS A 284 -4.95 25.26 21.24
C HIS A 284 -3.81 24.71 22.10
N ILE A 285 -2.80 24.07 21.50
CA ILE A 285 -1.66 23.48 22.23
C ILE A 285 -0.41 24.33 22.02
N HIS A 286 -0.06 25.16 23.00
CA HIS A 286 1.11 26.06 22.91
C HIS A 286 2.43 25.42 23.37
N THR A 287 2.38 24.30 24.09
CA THR A 287 3.59 23.68 24.65
C THR A 287 4.40 22.96 23.56
N VAL A 288 5.65 23.40 23.36
CA VAL A 288 6.64 22.71 22.53
C VAL A 288 7.68 22.09 23.45
N VAL A 289 7.72 20.76 23.52
CA VAL A 289 8.69 20.02 24.33
C VAL A 289 9.97 19.75 23.53
N PHE A 290 9.81 19.40 22.25
CA PHE A 290 10.92 19.04 21.38
C PHE A 290 11.36 20.26 20.55
N ASN A 291 12.08 21.19 21.19
CA ASN A 291 12.51 22.46 20.60
C ASN A 291 13.89 22.37 19.90
N GLN A 292 14.11 21.32 19.11
CA GLN A 292 15.28 21.19 18.23
C GLN A 292 14.90 20.40 16.97
N ASP A 293 15.48 20.78 15.84
CA ASP A 293 15.17 20.17 14.52
C ASP A 293 15.56 18.68 14.43
N ILE A 294 16.48 18.21 15.29
CA ILE A 294 16.89 16.80 15.32
C ILE A 294 15.74 15.87 15.73
N TYR A 295 14.82 16.32 16.59
CA TYR A 295 13.72 15.50 17.08
C TYR A 295 12.73 15.10 15.98
N PRO A 296 12.12 16.03 15.22
CA PRO A 296 11.20 15.66 14.14
C PRO A 296 11.89 14.85 13.04
N VAL A 297 13.20 15.04 12.80
CA VAL A 297 14.00 14.21 11.88
C VAL A 297 14.06 12.77 12.39
N VAL A 298 14.47 12.55 13.64
CA VAL A 298 14.55 11.20 14.22
C VAL A 298 13.17 10.53 14.29
N PHE A 299 12.13 11.26 14.70
CA PHE A 299 10.78 10.74 14.78
C PHE A 299 10.24 10.33 13.41
N THR A 300 10.50 11.13 12.37
CA THR A 300 10.07 10.80 11.00
C THR A 300 10.80 9.60 10.43
N ALA A 301 12.12 9.52 10.65
CA ALA A 301 12.90 8.35 10.27
C ALA A 301 12.38 7.06 10.96
N LEU A 302 12.12 7.11 12.27
CA LEU A 302 11.58 5.97 13.01
C LEU A 302 10.16 5.61 12.57
N LEU A 303 9.29 6.60 12.34
CA LEU A 303 7.93 6.39 11.87
C LEU A 303 7.91 5.69 10.51
N GLY A 304 8.73 6.18 9.56
CA GLY A 304 8.89 5.58 8.23
C GLY A 304 9.47 4.17 8.31
N LEU A 305 10.61 4.00 8.99
CA LEU A 305 11.28 2.69 9.12
C LEU A 305 10.35 1.62 9.70
N THR A 306 9.68 1.96 10.79
CA THR A 306 8.74 1.02 11.43
C THR A 306 7.49 0.79 10.59
N ASN A 307 7.04 1.78 9.78
CA ASN A 307 5.90 1.62 8.87
C ASN A 307 6.23 0.60 7.80
N GLY A 308 7.38 0.77 7.15
CA GLY A 308 7.85 -0.11 6.09
C GLY A 308 8.09 -1.51 6.61
N TYR A 309 8.76 -1.63 7.75
CA TYR A 309 9.09 -2.92 8.34
C TYR A 309 7.84 -3.69 8.80
N LEU A 310 7.06 -3.12 9.73
CA LEU A 310 5.89 -3.81 10.31
C LEU A 310 4.78 -3.99 9.27
N GLY A 311 4.53 -2.99 8.43
CA GLY A 311 3.53 -3.06 7.37
C GLY A 311 3.87 -4.16 6.35
N THR A 312 5.14 -4.29 5.97
CA THR A 312 5.58 -5.36 5.05
C THR A 312 5.48 -6.73 5.70
N LEU A 313 5.97 -6.91 6.93
CA LEU A 313 5.86 -8.20 7.64
C LEU A 313 4.42 -8.72 7.66
N VAL A 314 3.48 -7.86 8.07
CA VAL A 314 2.08 -8.23 8.22
C VAL A 314 1.43 -8.54 6.87
N MET A 315 1.66 -7.70 5.86
CA MET A 315 1.13 -7.90 4.50
C MET A 315 1.62 -9.22 3.89
N VAL A 316 2.87 -9.54 4.16
CA VAL A 316 3.56 -10.71 3.64
C VAL A 316 3.15 -11.99 4.41
N TYR A 317 2.89 -11.89 5.71
CA TYR A 317 2.38 -13.01 6.52
C TYR A 317 0.91 -13.33 6.30
N GLY A 318 0.07 -12.35 5.95
CA GLY A 318 -1.38 -12.53 5.81
C GLY A 318 -1.79 -13.69 4.90
N PRO A 319 -1.31 -13.75 3.64
CA PRO A 319 -1.64 -14.86 2.74
C PRO A 319 -1.04 -16.22 3.15
N LYS A 320 -0.05 -16.25 4.04
CA LYS A 320 0.65 -17.49 4.44
C LYS A 320 -0.02 -18.25 5.58
N ILE A 321 -0.87 -17.57 6.35
CA ILE A 321 -1.60 -18.20 7.46
C ILE A 321 -2.90 -18.88 6.98
N VAL A 322 -3.20 -18.79 5.68
CA VAL A 322 -4.30 -19.47 5.02
C VAL A 322 -3.78 -20.55 4.06
N PRO A 323 -4.60 -21.56 3.71
CA PRO A 323 -4.28 -22.52 2.66
C PRO A 323 -3.96 -21.83 1.34
N LYS A 324 -3.11 -22.44 0.49
CA LYS A 324 -2.61 -21.84 -0.75
C LYS A 324 -3.74 -21.48 -1.72
N GLU A 325 -4.81 -22.26 -1.70
CA GLU A 325 -6.01 -22.09 -2.51
C GLU A 325 -6.76 -20.79 -2.16
N LEU A 326 -6.59 -20.30 -0.93
CA LEU A 326 -7.21 -19.08 -0.41
C LEU A 326 -6.21 -17.91 -0.32
N ALA A 327 -4.93 -18.10 -0.69
CA ALA A 327 -3.88 -17.10 -0.55
C ALA A 327 -4.14 -15.83 -1.40
N GLU A 328 -4.70 -15.99 -2.60
CA GLU A 328 -5.13 -14.85 -3.45
C GLU A 328 -6.19 -14.01 -2.75
N ALA A 329 -7.26 -14.67 -2.25
CA ALA A 329 -8.35 -14.01 -1.55
C ALA A 329 -7.87 -13.35 -0.23
N ALA A 330 -6.98 -14.00 0.51
CA ALA A 330 -6.36 -13.43 1.70
C ALA A 330 -5.51 -12.18 1.35
N GLY A 331 -4.74 -12.21 0.26
CA GLY A 331 -4.00 -11.03 -0.22
C GLY A 331 -4.92 -9.84 -0.47
N VAL A 332 -6.06 -10.06 -1.13
CA VAL A 332 -7.08 -9.02 -1.36
C VAL A 332 -7.65 -8.51 -0.03
N VAL A 333 -7.95 -9.39 0.93
CA VAL A 333 -8.42 -9.01 2.27
C VAL A 333 -7.39 -8.17 3.03
N MET A 334 -6.09 -8.50 2.93
CA MET A 334 -5.03 -7.69 3.53
C MET A 334 -4.95 -6.29 2.90
N THR A 335 -5.05 -6.18 1.57
CA THR A 335 -5.13 -4.87 0.90
C THR A 335 -6.34 -4.07 1.37
N PHE A 336 -7.48 -4.72 1.63
CA PHE A 336 -8.66 -4.05 2.20
C PHE A 336 -8.37 -3.44 3.57
N TYR A 337 -7.73 -4.17 4.49
CA TYR A 337 -7.35 -3.64 5.81
C TYR A 337 -6.37 -2.47 5.71
N LEU A 338 -5.42 -2.54 4.77
CA LEU A 338 -4.51 -1.43 4.48
C LEU A 338 -5.29 -0.18 4.05
N MET A 339 -6.17 -0.31 3.05
CA MET A 339 -6.97 0.81 2.54
C MET A 339 -7.90 1.40 3.60
N LEU A 340 -8.49 0.55 4.46
CA LEU A 340 -9.29 0.98 5.59
C LEU A 340 -8.46 1.81 6.57
N GLY A 341 -7.21 1.41 6.85
CA GLY A 341 -6.27 2.15 7.70
C GLY A 341 -5.95 3.53 7.13
N LEU A 342 -5.68 3.60 5.82
CA LEU A 342 -5.44 4.88 5.13
C LEU A 342 -6.67 5.81 5.21
N ALA A 343 -7.86 5.28 4.94
CA ALA A 343 -9.10 6.08 4.91
C ALA A 343 -9.46 6.63 6.29
N VAL A 344 -9.48 5.77 7.33
CA VAL A 344 -9.82 6.19 8.70
C VAL A 344 -8.72 7.11 9.26
N GLY A 345 -7.45 6.81 8.98
CA GLY A 345 -6.33 7.65 9.40
C GLY A 345 -6.39 9.06 8.80
N SER A 346 -6.77 9.17 7.52
CA SER A 346 -6.92 10.46 6.84
C SER A 346 -8.02 11.31 7.49
N GLY A 347 -9.19 10.71 7.77
CA GLY A 347 -10.27 11.41 8.48
C GLY A 347 -9.87 11.89 9.88
N CYS A 348 -9.16 11.04 10.65
CA CYS A 348 -8.65 11.42 11.98
C CYS A 348 -7.53 12.47 11.92
N SER A 349 -6.71 12.46 10.87
CA SER A 349 -5.65 13.47 10.66
C SER A 349 -6.24 14.88 10.58
N VAL A 350 -7.32 15.05 9.80
CA VAL A 350 -8.02 16.34 9.68
C VAL A 350 -8.54 16.82 11.03
N LEU A 351 -9.14 15.91 11.82
CA LEU A 351 -9.64 16.24 13.15
C LEU A 351 -8.50 16.70 14.08
N ILE A 352 -7.38 15.98 14.10
CA ILE A 352 -6.22 16.34 14.94
C ILE A 352 -5.63 17.67 14.52
N VAL A 353 -5.44 17.90 13.22
CA VAL A 353 -4.94 19.17 12.68
C VAL A 353 -5.84 20.34 13.06
N HIS A 354 -7.17 20.13 13.11
CA HIS A 354 -8.11 21.17 13.54
C HIS A 354 -8.09 21.44 15.04
N LEU A 355 -7.71 20.45 15.86
CA LEU A 355 -7.62 20.56 17.31
C LEU A 355 -6.29 21.14 17.80
N LEU A 356 -5.23 21.12 16.98
CA LEU A 356 -3.92 21.71 17.29
C LEU A 356 -3.93 23.22 17.07
#